data_AF-A0A1W6YRF2-F1
#
_entry.id   AF-A0A1W6YRF2-F1
#
_cell.length_a   1.000
_cell.length_b   1.000
_cell.length_c   1.000
_cell.angle_alpha   90.00
_cell.angle_beta   90.00
_cell.angle_gamma   90.00
#
_symmetry.space_group_name_H-M   'P 1'
#
loop_
_entity.id
_entity.type
_entity.pdbx_description
1 polymer ?
#
loop_
_entity_poly.entity_id
_entity_poly.type
_entity_poly.pdbx_seq_one_letter_code
_entity_poly.pdbx_strand_id
1 'polypeptide(L)'
;MPMIDNFGWAARRQLTKAVQNADQAEMAALIESVVSTTVGVLDERIAEAFEDDIDDAVEDPLRAQVDRDFQLEELMGETLEEIERRIHWLGDMYPFSLEGNTLKYSASTTGVYEYCLAISQAPSITAHPYVELVRYFEVLAADSVRAFLGDDADFLRTGAPTIEHPKSSAGFEDGMRRLNASTGEWVWHPQPEALPDLEHVKDEGLDFVVWKRLDERSGALFVVGQCACGDTDWHEKDQDIDSALVRIRRWLSRLSFVPPIRAFAVPFPISATAVFSSLTDRAGLTLDRLRLTRIAENANHRDYFSHTHGAALGRMTQIVLEAKR
;
A
#
# COMPACT_ATOMS: atom_id res chain seq x y z
N MET A 1 1.83 -19.88 17.70
CA MET A 1 0.67 -19.19 18.31
C MET A 1 0.63 -17.82 17.64
N PRO A 2 -0.49 -17.36 17.07
CA PRO A 2 -0.51 -16.06 16.41
C PRO A 2 -0.08 -15.01 17.44
N MET A 3 0.89 -14.18 17.07
CA MET A 3 1.28 -13.01 17.84
C MET A 3 0.14 -11.99 17.70
N ILE A 4 -0.99 -12.26 18.38
CA ILE A 4 -2.16 -11.37 18.36
C ILE A 4 -1.82 -10.22 19.28
N ASP A 5 -1.53 -9.09 18.68
CA ASP A 5 -1.43 -7.84 19.39
C ASP A 5 -2.82 -7.25 19.60
N ASN A 6 -3.23 -7.11 20.86
CA ASN A 6 -4.52 -6.50 21.22
C ASN A 6 -4.47 -4.96 21.19
N PHE A 7 -3.48 -4.39 20.52
CA PHE A 7 -3.32 -2.95 20.42
C PHE A 7 -4.42 -2.37 19.52
N GLY A 8 -5.38 -1.70 20.17
CA GLY A 8 -6.45 -1.00 19.48
C GLY A 8 -5.99 0.35 18.91
N TRP A 9 -6.94 1.08 18.32
CA TRP A 9 -6.74 2.40 17.70
C TRP A 9 -6.02 3.45 18.56
N ALA A 10 -6.01 3.29 19.88
CA ALA A 10 -5.31 4.19 20.81
C ALA A 10 -3.77 4.07 20.73
N ALA A 11 -3.24 2.88 20.44
CA ALA A 11 -1.80 2.63 20.34
C ALA A 11 -1.24 2.82 18.91
N ARG A 12 -2.08 3.24 17.96
CA ARG A 12 -1.71 3.29 16.53
C ARG A 12 -0.47 4.11 16.25
N ARG A 13 -0.27 5.25 16.94
CA ARG A 13 0.87 6.15 16.69
C ARG A 13 2.20 5.46 17.01
N GLN A 14 2.26 4.77 18.15
CA GLN A 14 3.43 4.00 18.58
C GLN A 14 3.72 2.87 17.59
N LEU A 15 2.69 2.13 17.16
CA LEU A 15 2.84 1.07 16.16
C LEU A 15 3.26 1.60 14.79
N THR A 16 2.77 2.77 14.38
CA THR A 16 3.23 3.44 13.16
C THR A 16 4.71 3.79 13.25
N LYS A 17 5.19 4.23 14.42
CA LYS A 17 6.60 4.54 14.63
C LYS A 17 7.49 3.31 14.54
N ALA A 18 7.10 2.19 15.17
CA ALA A 18 7.81 0.92 15.04
C ALA A 18 7.86 0.43 13.58
N VAL A 19 6.75 0.57 12.84
CA VAL A 19 6.67 0.26 11.40
C VAL A 19 7.61 1.13 10.57
N GLN A 20 7.68 2.42 10.86
CA GLN A 20 8.57 3.37 10.18
C GLN A 20 10.04 3.08 10.45
N ASN A 21 10.42 2.83 11.70
CA ASN A 21 11.79 2.45 12.07
C ASN A 21 12.20 1.13 11.40
N ALA A 22 11.30 0.15 11.35
CA ALA A 22 11.54 -1.10 10.65
C ALA A 22 11.71 -0.89 9.13
N ASP A 23 10.90 -0.04 8.51
CA ASP A 23 11.06 0.33 7.10
C ASP A 23 12.40 1.04 6.82
N GLN A 24 12.85 1.93 7.71
CA GLN A 24 14.16 2.58 7.59
C GLN A 24 15.30 1.55 7.68
N ALA A 25 15.24 0.62 8.65
CA ALA A 25 16.23 -0.46 8.78
C ALA A 25 16.25 -1.40 7.55
N GLU A 26 15.07 -1.76 7.02
CA GLU A 26 14.94 -2.54 5.78
C GLU A 26 15.50 -1.79 4.57
N MET A 27 15.26 -0.48 4.47
CA MET A 27 15.79 0.35 3.39
C MET A 27 17.31 0.45 3.45
N ALA A 28 17.88 0.62 4.64
CA ALA A 28 19.32 0.57 4.85
C ALA A 28 19.90 -0.80 4.46
N ALA A 29 19.25 -1.89 4.86
CA ALA A 29 19.62 -3.25 4.46
C ALA A 29 19.54 -3.46 2.94
N LEU A 30 18.56 -2.87 2.27
CA LEU A 30 18.41 -2.92 0.82
C LEU A 30 19.56 -2.20 0.10
N ILE A 31 20.09 -1.10 0.67
CA ILE A 31 21.23 -0.34 0.13
C ILE A 31 22.57 -1.04 0.41
N GLU A 32 22.80 -1.48 1.65
CA GLU A 32 24.10 -1.97 2.12
C GLU A 32 24.19 -3.52 2.17
N SER A 33 23.11 -4.22 1.84
CA SER A 33 22.92 -5.68 1.95
C SER A 33 22.88 -6.25 3.38
N VAL A 34 23.62 -5.66 4.33
CA VAL A 34 23.68 -6.10 5.73
C VAL A 34 23.83 -4.89 6.65
N VAL A 35 22.89 -4.70 7.59
CA VAL A 35 22.90 -3.57 8.54
C VAL A 35 22.46 -4.00 9.94
N SER A 36 22.72 -3.17 10.94
CA SER A 36 22.08 -3.29 12.25
C SER A 36 20.64 -2.79 12.18
N THR A 37 19.70 -3.45 12.87
CA THR A 37 18.31 -2.95 12.99
C THR A 37 18.23 -1.60 13.72
N THR A 38 19.28 -1.21 14.46
CA THR A 38 19.35 0.08 15.16
C THR A 38 19.45 1.29 14.25
N VAL A 39 19.78 1.12 12.95
CA VAL A 39 20.00 2.25 12.03
C VAL A 39 18.77 3.14 11.93
N GLY A 40 17.57 2.55 11.80
CA GLY A 40 16.33 3.34 11.74
C GLY A 40 16.06 4.12 13.03
N VAL A 41 16.32 3.52 14.19
CA VAL A 41 16.13 4.20 15.48
C VAL A 41 17.11 5.38 15.66
N LEU A 42 18.35 5.24 15.18
CA LEU A 42 19.36 6.29 15.25
C LEU A 42 19.03 7.47 14.34
N ASP A 43 18.55 7.22 13.13
CA ASP A 43 18.16 8.27 12.17
C ASP A 43 16.97 9.09 12.69
N GLU A 44 15.95 8.43 13.23
CA GLU A 44 14.80 9.10 13.85
C GLU A 44 15.23 9.99 15.02
N ARG A 45 16.13 9.49 15.88
CA ARG A 45 16.65 10.26 17.01
C ARG A 45 17.43 11.49 16.56
N ILE A 46 18.19 11.40 15.47
CA ILE A 46 18.88 12.56 14.90
C ILE A 46 17.85 13.59 14.44
N ALA A 47 16.76 13.16 13.78
CA ALA A 47 15.68 14.05 13.37
C ALA A 47 14.99 14.73 14.57
N GLU A 48 14.62 13.99 15.61
CA GLU A 48 13.98 14.54 16.83
C GLU A 48 14.90 15.51 17.58
N ALA A 49 16.20 15.20 17.68
CA ALA A 49 17.17 16.08 18.35
C ALA A 49 17.31 17.45 17.66
N PHE A 50 17.10 17.53 16.34
CA PHE A 50 17.06 18.81 15.62
C PHE A 50 15.78 19.61 15.87
N GLU A 51 14.68 18.97 16.27
CA GLU A 51 13.43 19.65 16.65
C GLU A 51 13.47 20.17 18.09
N ASP A 52 14.10 19.42 19.01
CA ASP A 52 14.21 19.76 20.43
C ASP A 52 15.29 20.81 20.76
N ASP A 53 16.27 21.05 19.88
CA ASP A 53 17.31 22.09 20.07
C ASP A 53 16.75 23.55 20.04
N ILE A 54 15.43 23.70 19.92
CA ILE A 54 14.72 24.99 19.89
C ILE A 54 14.11 25.37 21.25
N ASP A 55 13.88 24.45 22.19
CA ASP A 55 13.35 24.79 23.52
C ASP A 55 13.93 23.91 24.66
N ASP A 56 14.30 24.61 25.74
CA ASP A 56 14.56 24.15 27.11
C ASP A 56 15.97 23.72 27.56
N ALA A 57 16.47 24.50 28.53
CA ALA A 57 17.61 24.22 29.37
C ALA A 57 17.32 23.03 30.31
N VAL A 58 17.90 21.88 30.02
CA VAL A 58 17.79 20.67 30.85
C VAL A 58 18.52 20.87 32.20
N GLU A 59 17.80 20.83 33.32
CA GLU A 59 18.32 21.05 34.68
C GLU A 59 19.23 19.91 35.22
N ASP A 60 19.21 18.71 34.63
CA ASP A 60 20.10 17.59 35.01
C ASP A 60 20.54 16.77 33.78
N PRO A 61 21.76 16.97 33.28
CA PRO A 61 22.29 16.27 32.11
C PRO A 61 22.36 14.75 32.26
N LEU A 62 22.55 14.26 33.49
CA LEU A 62 22.77 12.83 33.75
C LEU A 62 21.44 12.06 33.72
N ARG A 63 20.39 12.63 34.31
CA ARG A 63 19.04 12.06 34.27
C ARG A 63 18.48 12.04 32.86
N ALA A 64 18.67 13.13 32.12
CA ALA A 64 18.29 13.19 30.71
C ALA A 64 19.06 12.16 29.86
N GLN A 65 20.30 11.81 30.21
CA GLN A 65 21.03 10.75 29.52
C GLN A 65 20.43 9.37 29.79
N VAL A 66 20.11 9.06 31.05
CA VAL A 66 19.50 7.78 31.42
C VAL A 66 18.12 7.60 30.77
N ASP A 67 17.28 8.64 30.78
CA ASP A 67 15.95 8.59 30.17
C ASP A 67 16.06 8.38 28.65
N ARG A 68 17.04 9.01 27.99
CA ARG A 68 17.33 8.79 26.56
C ARG A 68 17.80 7.38 26.24
N ASP A 69 18.64 6.78 27.09
CA ASP A 69 19.13 5.42 26.86
C ASP A 69 17.99 4.41 27.02
N PHE A 70 17.08 4.62 27.99
CA PHE A 70 15.90 3.77 28.17
C PHE A 70 14.93 3.85 26.97
N GLN A 71 14.65 5.06 26.47
CA GLN A 71 13.82 5.24 25.28
C GLN A 71 14.41 4.57 24.03
N LEU A 72 15.73 4.62 23.89
CA LEU A 72 16.42 3.97 22.77
C LEU A 72 16.26 2.45 22.81
N GLU A 73 16.43 1.84 23.99
CA GLU A 73 16.22 0.40 24.19
C GLU A 73 14.78 -0.02 23.88
N GLU A 74 13.79 0.78 24.30
CA GLU A 74 12.37 0.54 24.02
C GLU A 74 12.09 0.57 22.51
N LEU A 75 12.51 1.63 21.80
CA LEU A 75 12.32 1.76 20.35
C LEU A 75 13.03 0.66 19.55
N MET A 76 14.22 0.24 20.01
CA MET A 76 14.94 -0.89 19.42
C MET A 76 14.17 -2.20 19.59
N GLY A 77 13.61 -2.44 20.78
CA GLY A 77 12.76 -3.59 21.05
C GLY A 77 11.53 -3.64 20.15
N GLU A 78 10.81 -2.53 20.03
CA GLU A 78 9.62 -2.42 19.17
C GLU A 78 9.94 -2.64 17.69
N THR A 79 11.05 -2.09 17.22
CA THR A 79 11.52 -2.25 15.82
C THR A 79 11.85 -3.72 15.53
N LEU A 80 12.51 -4.40 16.47
CA LEU A 80 12.84 -5.81 16.35
C LEU A 80 11.58 -6.68 16.33
N GLU A 81 10.64 -6.45 17.24
CA GLU A 81 9.36 -7.16 17.30
C GLU A 81 8.57 -7.00 15.99
N GLU A 82 8.60 -5.82 15.39
CA GLU A 82 7.94 -5.56 14.11
C GLU A 82 8.60 -6.33 12.96
N ILE A 83 9.94 -6.39 12.90
CA ILE A 83 10.65 -7.20 11.90
C ILE A 83 10.35 -8.70 12.10
N GLU A 84 10.39 -9.19 13.34
CA GLU A 84 10.03 -10.57 13.67
C GLU A 84 8.60 -10.93 13.26
N ARG A 85 7.67 -9.98 13.40
CA ARG A 85 6.28 -10.13 12.95
C ARG A 85 6.18 -10.28 11.44
N ARG A 86 6.91 -9.46 10.68
CA ARG A 86 6.97 -9.55 9.21
C ARG A 86 7.55 -10.89 8.76
N ILE A 87 8.65 -11.34 9.39
CA ILE A 87 9.24 -12.67 9.18
C ILE A 87 8.20 -13.75 9.46
N HIS A 88 7.47 -13.66 10.56
CA HIS A 88 6.46 -14.65 10.92
C HIS A 88 5.34 -14.76 9.89
N TRP A 89 4.85 -13.63 9.36
CA TRP A 89 3.70 -13.60 8.46
C TRP A 89 4.04 -13.95 7.00
N LEU A 90 5.23 -13.60 6.54
CA LEU A 90 5.69 -13.84 5.17
C LEU A 90 6.56 -15.09 5.04
N GLY A 91 7.25 -15.52 6.10
CA GLY A 91 8.19 -16.63 6.06
C GLY A 91 9.25 -16.40 4.97
N ASP A 92 9.45 -17.42 4.13
CA ASP A 92 10.43 -17.39 3.03
C ASP A 92 10.15 -16.32 1.94
N MET A 93 8.96 -15.69 1.97
CA MET A 93 8.62 -14.60 1.04
C MET A 93 9.11 -13.22 1.53
N TYR A 94 9.61 -13.13 2.76
CA TYR A 94 10.19 -11.90 3.28
C TYR A 94 11.63 -11.75 2.80
N PRO A 95 12.02 -10.63 2.14
CA PRO A 95 13.35 -10.48 1.55
C PRO A 95 14.44 -10.13 2.57
N PHE A 96 14.18 -10.28 3.88
CA PHE A 96 15.18 -10.04 4.92
C PHE A 96 15.28 -11.22 5.87
N SER A 97 16.51 -11.48 6.32
CA SER A 97 16.82 -12.44 7.36
C SER A 97 17.38 -11.71 8.57
N LEU A 98 16.97 -12.14 9.76
CA LEU A 98 17.38 -11.55 11.03
C LEU A 98 18.31 -12.52 11.77
N GLU A 99 19.55 -12.09 12.02
CA GLU A 99 20.54 -12.82 12.80
C GLU A 99 20.97 -11.97 14.00
N GLY A 100 20.38 -12.23 15.18
CA GLY A 100 20.55 -11.37 16.34
C GLY A 100 19.94 -9.99 16.06
N ASN A 101 20.78 -8.96 16.00
CA ASN A 101 20.36 -7.59 15.68
C ASN A 101 20.78 -7.13 14.28
N THR A 102 21.16 -8.07 13.42
CA THR A 102 21.62 -7.80 12.07
C THR A 102 20.56 -8.22 11.07
N LEU A 103 20.15 -7.29 10.22
CA LEU A 103 19.24 -7.51 9.12
C LEU A 103 20.03 -7.69 7.83
N LYS A 104 19.79 -8.79 7.13
CA LYS A 104 20.43 -9.12 5.87
C LYS A 104 19.40 -9.24 4.77
N TYR A 105 19.58 -8.45 3.71
CA TYR A 105 18.74 -8.44 2.53
C TYR A 105 19.07 -9.59 1.57
N SER A 106 18.03 -10.19 1.00
CA SER A 106 18.07 -11.11 -0.13
C SER A 106 16.92 -10.75 -1.07
N ALA A 107 17.24 -10.44 -2.32
CA ALA A 107 16.26 -9.99 -3.29
C ALA A 107 15.07 -10.95 -3.44
N SER A 108 13.86 -10.40 -3.41
CA SER A 108 12.63 -11.12 -3.73
C SER A 108 12.58 -11.49 -5.22
N THR A 109 11.71 -12.45 -5.58
CA THR A 109 11.61 -12.88 -6.98
C THR A 109 10.82 -11.87 -7.81
N THR A 110 9.82 -11.24 -7.19
CA THR A 110 8.86 -10.34 -7.87
C THR A 110 9.21 -8.87 -7.75
N GLY A 111 9.98 -8.46 -6.74
CA GLY A 111 10.27 -7.05 -6.44
C GLY A 111 9.11 -6.29 -5.79
N VAL A 112 8.01 -6.96 -5.46
CA VAL A 112 6.80 -6.31 -4.89
C VAL A 112 7.05 -5.74 -3.51
N TYR A 113 7.78 -6.48 -2.66
CA TYR A 113 8.10 -6.03 -1.31
C TYR A 113 8.98 -4.77 -1.35
N GLU A 114 10.07 -4.83 -2.10
CA GLU A 114 11.06 -3.75 -2.24
C GLU A 114 10.43 -2.50 -2.84
N TYR A 115 9.54 -2.65 -3.81
CA TYR A 115 8.80 -1.53 -4.38
C TYR A 115 7.84 -0.88 -3.38
N CYS A 116 7.11 -1.67 -2.59
CA CYS A 116 6.23 -1.13 -1.56
C CYS A 116 7.03 -0.44 -0.43
N LEU A 117 8.19 -0.98 -0.08
CA LEU A 117 9.15 -0.35 0.82
C LEU A 117 9.72 0.96 0.23
N ALA A 118 9.99 1.00 -1.08
CA ALA A 118 10.42 2.22 -1.74
C ALA A 118 9.34 3.31 -1.69
N ILE A 119 8.06 2.96 -1.86
CA ILE A 119 6.97 3.93 -1.70
C ILE A 119 6.96 4.50 -0.28
N SER A 120 7.10 3.66 0.75
CA SER A 120 7.04 4.14 2.13
C SER A 120 8.23 4.95 2.61
N GLN A 121 9.31 4.95 1.82
CA GLN A 121 10.52 5.68 2.11
C GLN A 121 10.77 6.81 1.10
N ALA A 122 9.83 7.02 0.17
CA ALA A 122 9.92 8.07 -0.83
C ALA A 122 9.84 9.46 -0.16
N PRO A 123 10.76 10.40 -0.46
CA PRO A 123 10.76 11.74 0.15
C PRO A 123 9.48 12.55 -0.09
N SER A 124 8.79 12.26 -1.19
CA SER A 124 7.49 12.81 -1.52
C SER A 124 6.77 11.79 -2.37
N ILE A 125 5.45 11.69 -2.27
CA ILE A 125 4.61 10.85 -3.15
C ILE A 125 3.75 11.68 -4.10
N THR A 126 3.77 13.01 -3.97
CA THR A 126 2.95 13.96 -4.72
C THR A 126 3.74 14.68 -5.81
N ALA A 127 5.07 14.67 -5.74
CA ALA A 127 5.96 15.33 -6.71
C ALA A 127 6.73 14.33 -7.58
N HIS A 128 7.14 14.77 -8.77
CA HIS A 128 8.07 13.99 -9.59
C HIS A 128 9.45 13.88 -8.92
N PRO A 129 10.17 12.76 -9.12
CA PRO A 129 9.78 11.59 -9.93
C PRO A 129 8.81 10.63 -9.23
N TYR A 130 8.62 10.78 -7.92
CA TYR A 130 8.02 9.76 -7.07
C TYR A 130 6.51 9.54 -7.25
N VAL A 131 5.81 10.52 -7.81
CA VAL A 131 4.39 10.38 -8.17
C VAL A 131 4.13 9.19 -9.11
N GLU A 132 5.13 8.75 -9.88
CA GLU A 132 5.03 7.55 -10.73
C GLU A 132 4.88 6.27 -9.91
N LEU A 133 5.49 6.21 -8.71
CA LEU A 133 5.33 5.06 -7.83
C LEU A 133 3.87 4.93 -7.42
N VAL A 134 3.21 6.01 -6.98
CA VAL A 134 1.79 5.95 -6.58
C VAL A 134 0.89 5.49 -7.71
N ARG A 135 1.09 6.01 -8.92
CA ARG A 135 0.24 5.67 -10.07
C ARG A 135 0.39 4.21 -10.49
N TYR A 136 1.61 3.67 -10.44
CA TYR A 136 1.84 2.27 -10.75
C TYR A 136 1.36 1.33 -9.63
N PHE A 137 1.32 1.81 -8.39
CA PHE A 137 0.81 1.03 -7.27
C PHE A 137 -0.67 0.65 -7.47
N GLU A 138 -1.46 1.53 -8.08
CA GLU A 138 -2.85 1.24 -8.45
C GLU A 138 -2.95 0.07 -9.44
N VAL A 139 -2.02 -0.03 -10.40
CA VAL A 139 -1.94 -1.19 -11.32
C VAL A 139 -1.59 -2.45 -10.55
N LEU A 140 -0.55 -2.38 -9.70
CA LEU A 140 -0.08 -3.52 -8.93
C LEU A 140 -1.16 -4.05 -7.97
N ALA A 141 -1.89 -3.15 -7.30
CA ALA A 141 -2.99 -3.50 -6.41
C ALA A 141 -4.13 -4.18 -7.18
N ALA A 142 -4.52 -3.62 -8.32
CA ALA A 142 -5.55 -4.20 -9.18
C ALA A 142 -5.18 -5.60 -9.68
N ASP A 143 -3.94 -5.79 -10.16
CA ASP A 143 -3.46 -7.08 -10.64
C ASP A 143 -3.28 -8.10 -9.48
N SER A 144 -2.91 -7.63 -8.29
CA SER A 144 -2.87 -8.48 -7.08
C SER A 144 -4.26 -8.99 -6.73
N VAL A 145 -5.29 -8.13 -6.77
CA VAL A 145 -6.68 -8.57 -6.55
C VAL A 145 -7.15 -9.49 -7.68
N ARG A 146 -6.78 -9.24 -8.95
CA ARG A 146 -7.04 -10.16 -10.06
C ARG A 146 -6.45 -11.54 -9.78
N ALA A 147 -5.17 -11.61 -9.44
CA ALA A 147 -4.49 -12.86 -9.11
C ALA A 147 -5.13 -13.57 -7.91
N PHE A 148 -5.57 -12.83 -6.89
CA PHE A 148 -6.32 -13.40 -5.76
C PHE A 148 -7.66 -14.05 -6.18
N LEU A 149 -8.37 -13.45 -7.14
CA LEU A 149 -9.60 -14.03 -7.68
C LEU A 149 -9.36 -15.19 -8.67
N GLY A 150 -8.14 -15.31 -9.20
CA GLY A 150 -7.70 -16.36 -10.12
C GLY A 150 -7.69 -15.95 -11.60
N ASP A 151 -7.25 -16.86 -12.46
CA ASP A 151 -6.85 -16.57 -13.85
C ASP A 151 -7.97 -16.01 -14.76
N ASP A 152 -9.23 -16.35 -14.48
CA ASP A 152 -10.39 -15.86 -15.25
C ASP A 152 -10.85 -14.45 -14.83
N ALA A 153 -10.18 -13.83 -13.86
CA ALA A 153 -10.42 -12.45 -13.50
C ALA A 153 -9.63 -11.51 -14.43
N ASP A 154 -10.18 -10.31 -14.65
CA ASP A 154 -9.49 -9.23 -15.34
C ASP A 154 -9.66 -7.92 -14.56
N PHE A 155 -8.87 -6.91 -14.88
CA PHE A 155 -8.88 -5.63 -14.20
C PHE A 155 -8.74 -4.43 -15.12
N LEU A 156 -9.11 -3.28 -14.58
CA LEU A 156 -9.00 -1.97 -15.20
C LEU A 156 -8.60 -0.95 -14.11
N ARG A 157 -7.50 -0.26 -14.33
CA ARG A 157 -7.14 0.96 -13.58
C ARG A 157 -7.97 2.13 -14.10
N THR A 158 -8.61 2.83 -13.17
CA THR A 158 -9.46 3.99 -13.41
C THR A 158 -8.93 5.29 -12.78
N GLY A 159 -7.91 5.19 -11.93
CA GLY A 159 -7.34 6.33 -11.19
C GLY A 159 -6.79 7.45 -12.07
N ALA A 160 -6.94 8.69 -11.57
CA ALA A 160 -6.43 9.89 -12.21
C ALA A 160 -5.09 10.35 -11.58
N PRO A 161 -4.12 10.82 -12.39
CA PRO A 161 -4.17 10.96 -13.83
C PRO A 161 -3.95 9.62 -14.56
N THR A 162 -4.32 9.61 -15.84
CA THR A 162 -4.05 8.49 -16.75
C THR A 162 -2.56 8.22 -16.88
N ILE A 163 -2.18 6.94 -16.95
CA ILE A 163 -0.84 6.49 -17.27
C ILE A 163 -0.83 5.64 -18.54
N GLU A 164 0.33 5.56 -19.19
CA GLU A 164 0.53 4.65 -20.31
C GLU A 164 0.62 3.21 -19.80
N HIS A 165 -0.52 2.53 -19.76
CA HIS A 165 -0.62 1.12 -19.41
C HIS A 165 -1.80 0.45 -20.14
N PRO A 166 -1.67 -0.78 -20.68
CA PRO A 166 -2.75 -1.43 -21.43
C PRO A 166 -4.06 -1.59 -20.64
N LYS A 167 -3.91 -1.73 -19.32
CA LYS A 167 -5.03 -1.87 -18.37
C LYS A 167 -5.42 -0.54 -17.72
N SER A 168 -5.00 0.62 -18.23
CA SER A 168 -5.48 1.94 -17.81
C SER A 168 -6.40 2.53 -18.86
N SER A 169 -7.44 3.26 -18.47
CA SER A 169 -8.32 4.00 -19.39
C SER A 169 -7.78 5.41 -19.69
N ALA A 170 -8.21 6.00 -20.82
CA ALA A 170 -7.84 7.37 -21.19
C ALA A 170 -8.49 8.43 -20.29
N GLY A 171 -9.56 8.05 -19.59
CA GLY A 171 -10.32 8.83 -18.63
C GLY A 171 -11.43 7.97 -18.04
N PHE A 172 -12.25 8.55 -17.15
CA PHE A 172 -13.25 7.78 -16.42
C PHE A 172 -14.37 7.25 -17.33
N GLU A 173 -14.91 8.08 -18.23
CA GLU A 173 -15.91 7.64 -19.22
C GLU A 173 -15.39 6.48 -20.09
N ASP A 174 -14.17 6.62 -20.63
CA ASP A 174 -13.53 5.56 -21.42
C ASP A 174 -13.42 4.27 -20.60
N GLY A 175 -13.05 4.39 -19.32
CA GLY A 175 -12.95 3.25 -18.42
C GLY A 175 -14.28 2.54 -18.23
N MET A 176 -15.36 3.28 -17.97
CA MET A 176 -16.69 2.71 -17.81
C MET A 176 -17.20 2.08 -19.11
N ARG A 177 -16.93 2.69 -20.27
CA ARG A 177 -17.27 2.12 -21.58
C ARG A 177 -16.51 0.82 -21.86
N ARG A 178 -15.23 0.75 -21.52
CA ARG A 178 -14.42 -0.48 -21.65
C ARG A 178 -14.91 -1.58 -20.71
N LEU A 179 -15.24 -1.22 -19.48
CA LEU A 179 -15.81 -2.16 -18.51
C LEU A 179 -17.15 -2.70 -19.01
N ASN A 180 -18.00 -1.84 -19.57
CA ASN A 180 -19.25 -2.25 -20.20
C ASN A 180 -19.05 -3.16 -21.41
N ALA A 181 -18.13 -2.84 -22.31
CA ALA A 181 -17.82 -3.69 -23.44
C ALA A 181 -17.34 -5.09 -23.00
N SER A 182 -16.65 -5.18 -21.86
CA SER A 182 -16.07 -6.43 -21.35
C SER A 182 -17.05 -7.27 -20.53
N THR A 183 -18.06 -6.64 -19.92
CA THR A 183 -18.92 -7.29 -18.92
C THR A 183 -20.42 -7.22 -19.21
N GLY A 184 -20.86 -6.30 -20.07
CA GLY A 184 -22.27 -5.96 -20.25
C GLY A 184 -22.89 -5.19 -19.07
N GLU A 185 -22.10 -4.82 -18.06
CA GLU A 185 -22.51 -4.05 -16.87
C GLU A 185 -21.85 -2.66 -16.88
N TRP A 186 -22.02 -1.79 -15.87
CA TRP A 186 -21.39 -0.47 -15.84
C TRP A 186 -21.73 0.45 -17.02
N VAL A 187 -23.02 0.56 -17.34
CA VAL A 187 -23.50 1.29 -18.53
C VAL A 187 -23.38 2.79 -18.32
N TRP A 188 -22.42 3.43 -19.00
CA TRP A 188 -22.24 4.88 -19.04
C TRP A 188 -23.51 5.57 -19.55
N HIS A 189 -24.15 6.31 -18.65
CA HIS A 189 -25.36 7.09 -18.93
C HIS A 189 -25.48 8.17 -17.85
N PRO A 190 -24.77 9.30 -18.02
CA PRO A 190 -24.81 10.41 -17.08
C PRO A 190 -26.25 10.89 -16.85
N GLN A 191 -26.63 11.06 -15.58
CA GLN A 191 -27.90 11.66 -15.22
C GLN A 191 -27.93 13.14 -15.61
N PRO A 192 -29.10 13.74 -15.92
CA PRO A 192 -29.19 15.13 -16.36
C PRO A 192 -28.48 16.14 -15.44
N GLU A 193 -28.55 15.94 -14.13
CA GLU A 193 -27.89 16.72 -13.09
C GLU A 193 -26.36 16.60 -13.07
N ALA A 194 -25.80 15.60 -13.75
CA ALA A 194 -24.36 15.37 -13.84
C ALA A 194 -23.75 15.93 -15.14
N LEU A 195 -24.57 16.30 -16.13
CA LEU A 195 -24.10 16.84 -17.41
C LEU A 195 -23.20 18.08 -17.28
N PRO A 196 -23.48 19.05 -16.37
CA PRO A 196 -22.60 20.21 -16.21
C PRO A 196 -21.18 19.86 -15.76
N ASP A 197 -21.01 18.71 -15.10
CA ASP A 197 -19.74 18.28 -14.50
C ASP A 197 -18.91 17.40 -15.46
N LEU A 198 -19.42 17.08 -16.67
CA LEU A 198 -18.79 16.12 -17.61
C LEU A 198 -17.32 16.46 -17.95
N GLU A 199 -17.00 17.73 -18.11
CA GLU A 199 -15.63 18.19 -18.43
C GLU A 199 -14.67 18.10 -17.25
N HIS A 200 -15.19 17.88 -16.04
CA HIS A 200 -14.44 17.83 -14.78
C HIS A 200 -14.46 16.46 -14.12
N VAL A 201 -15.04 15.45 -14.79
CA VAL A 201 -15.10 14.08 -14.29
C VAL A 201 -13.70 13.52 -14.14
N LYS A 202 -13.36 13.19 -12.90
CA LYS A 202 -12.17 12.40 -12.54
C LYS A 202 -12.58 10.95 -12.31
N ASP A 203 -11.83 10.24 -11.50
CA ASP A 203 -12.06 8.84 -11.12
C ASP A 203 -13.13 8.64 -10.03
N GLU A 204 -13.68 9.74 -9.47
CA GLU A 204 -14.62 9.71 -8.35
C GLU A 204 -14.07 8.95 -7.13
N GLY A 205 -12.75 8.87 -6.97
CA GLY A 205 -12.08 8.12 -5.89
C GLY A 205 -12.01 6.60 -6.12
N LEU A 206 -12.28 6.13 -7.33
CA LEU A 206 -12.13 4.73 -7.72
C LEU A 206 -10.83 4.55 -8.51
N ASP A 207 -9.84 3.89 -7.91
CA ASP A 207 -8.54 3.71 -8.54
C ASP A 207 -8.50 2.49 -9.47
N PHE A 208 -9.27 1.44 -9.14
CA PHE A 208 -9.37 0.27 -10.00
C PHE A 208 -10.69 -0.51 -9.86
N VAL A 209 -10.98 -1.30 -10.88
CA VAL A 209 -12.03 -2.32 -10.89
C VAL A 209 -11.44 -3.64 -11.34
N VAL A 210 -11.73 -4.71 -10.60
CA VAL A 210 -11.42 -6.09 -10.96
C VAL A 210 -12.74 -6.83 -11.10
N TRP A 211 -12.86 -7.70 -12.10
CA TRP A 211 -14.06 -8.51 -12.25
C TRP A 211 -13.72 -9.95 -12.57
N LYS A 212 -14.57 -10.86 -12.10
CA LYS A 212 -14.52 -12.28 -12.47
C LYS A 212 -15.88 -12.68 -13.02
N ARG A 213 -15.88 -13.16 -14.26
CA ARG A 213 -17.07 -13.68 -14.93
C ARG A 213 -17.17 -15.17 -14.67
N LEU A 214 -18.41 -15.65 -14.54
CA LEU A 214 -18.70 -17.08 -14.55
C LEU A 214 -19.00 -17.57 -15.97
N ASP A 215 -19.60 -16.70 -16.80
CA ASP A 215 -19.93 -16.95 -18.20
C ASP A 215 -20.28 -15.64 -18.94
N GLU A 216 -20.91 -15.76 -20.11
CA GLU A 216 -21.28 -14.64 -20.98
C GLU A 216 -22.43 -13.76 -20.45
N ARG A 217 -23.18 -14.21 -19.44
CA ARG A 217 -24.31 -13.49 -18.86
C ARG A 217 -23.86 -12.42 -17.87
N SER A 218 -24.79 -11.51 -17.54
CA SER A 218 -24.59 -10.53 -16.48
C SER A 218 -24.68 -11.15 -15.08
N GLY A 219 -24.11 -10.46 -14.10
CA GLY A 219 -23.96 -10.93 -12.72
C GLY A 219 -22.52 -11.31 -12.40
N ALA A 220 -21.53 -10.61 -12.97
CA ALA A 220 -20.14 -10.83 -12.65
C ALA A 220 -19.84 -10.42 -11.19
N LEU A 221 -18.83 -11.05 -10.59
CA LEU A 221 -18.26 -10.57 -9.35
C LEU A 221 -17.39 -9.36 -9.66
N PHE A 222 -17.64 -8.23 -8.99
CA PHE A 222 -16.80 -7.04 -9.09
C PHE A 222 -16.11 -6.78 -7.75
N VAL A 223 -14.85 -6.38 -7.83
CA VAL A 223 -14.11 -5.75 -6.73
C VAL A 223 -13.75 -4.34 -7.17
N VAL A 224 -14.14 -3.34 -6.38
CA VAL A 224 -13.84 -1.92 -6.59
C VAL A 224 -12.81 -1.48 -5.56
N GLY A 225 -11.78 -0.79 -6.02
CA GLY A 225 -10.60 -0.55 -5.22
C GLY A 225 -10.21 0.91 -5.10
N GLN A 226 -9.67 1.26 -3.94
CA GLN A 226 -8.96 2.51 -3.70
C GLN A 226 -7.59 2.20 -3.09
N CYS A 227 -6.61 3.01 -3.46
CA CYS A 227 -5.24 2.94 -2.99
C CYS A 227 -4.93 4.17 -2.14
N ALA A 228 -4.14 3.98 -1.08
CA ALA A 228 -3.59 5.09 -0.30
C ALA A 228 -2.09 4.89 -0.08
N CYS A 229 -1.30 5.73 -0.72
CA CYS A 229 0.17 5.69 -0.62
C CYS A 229 0.76 6.79 0.27
N GLY A 230 -0.08 7.61 0.91
CA GLY A 230 0.40 8.68 1.81
C GLY A 230 0.52 8.21 3.25
N ASP A 231 1.59 8.62 3.93
CA ASP A 231 1.98 8.12 5.26
C ASP A 231 1.01 8.51 6.38
N THR A 232 0.43 9.71 6.34
CA THR A 232 -0.26 10.27 7.51
C THR A 232 -1.76 10.02 7.52
N ASP A 233 -2.43 9.97 6.36
CA ASP A 233 -3.90 10.09 6.30
C ASP A 233 -4.59 8.85 5.69
N TRP A 234 -3.84 7.76 5.43
CA TRP A 234 -4.43 6.57 4.80
C TRP A 234 -5.57 5.97 5.64
N HIS A 235 -5.52 6.13 6.96
CA HIS A 235 -6.51 5.60 7.88
C HIS A 235 -7.84 6.40 7.92
N GLU A 236 -7.85 7.60 7.33
CA GLU A 236 -9.06 8.44 7.20
C GLU A 236 -9.78 8.21 5.85
N LYS A 237 -9.16 7.46 4.93
CA LYS A 237 -9.67 7.20 3.57
C LYS A 237 -10.51 5.93 3.45
N ASP A 238 -10.83 5.29 4.56
CA ASP A 238 -11.43 3.95 4.54
C ASP A 238 -12.95 3.94 4.24
N GLN A 239 -13.62 5.08 4.36
CA GLN A 239 -15.03 5.27 3.96
C GLN A 239 -15.20 5.92 2.57
N ASP A 240 -14.09 6.27 1.92
CA ASP A 240 -14.13 6.98 0.64
C ASP A 240 -14.72 6.09 -0.48
N ILE A 241 -14.60 4.76 -0.38
CA ILE A 241 -15.15 3.83 -1.39
C ILE A 241 -16.67 3.80 -1.40
N ASP A 242 -17.34 3.83 -0.23
CA ASP A 242 -18.81 3.88 -0.20
C ASP A 242 -19.30 5.19 -0.82
N SER A 243 -18.62 6.28 -0.47
CA SER A 243 -18.87 7.60 -1.06
C SER A 243 -18.58 7.60 -2.56
N ALA A 244 -17.52 6.94 -3.02
CA ALA A 244 -17.19 6.77 -4.43
C ALA A 244 -18.29 6.02 -5.17
N LEU A 245 -18.77 4.89 -4.64
CA LEU A 245 -19.86 4.13 -5.23
C LEU A 245 -21.16 4.94 -5.32
N VAL A 246 -21.44 5.81 -4.35
CA VAL A 246 -22.57 6.74 -4.41
C VAL A 246 -22.37 7.78 -5.50
N ARG A 247 -21.19 8.41 -5.57
CA ARG A 247 -20.87 9.43 -6.59
C ARG A 247 -20.94 8.83 -8.00
N ILE A 248 -20.37 7.66 -8.21
CA ILE A 248 -20.31 6.99 -9.52
C ILE A 248 -21.69 6.68 -10.09
N ARG A 249 -22.69 6.42 -9.24
CA ARG A 249 -24.06 6.13 -9.69
C ARG A 249 -24.70 7.27 -10.49
N ARG A 250 -24.24 8.52 -10.32
CA ARG A 250 -24.73 9.64 -11.14
C ARG A 250 -24.29 9.55 -12.61
N TRP A 251 -23.24 8.78 -12.90
CA TRP A 251 -22.67 8.60 -14.22
C TRP A 251 -23.19 7.36 -14.96
N LEU A 252 -23.84 6.45 -14.24
CA LEU A 252 -24.21 5.13 -14.75
C LEU A 252 -25.72 4.91 -14.63
N SER A 253 -26.34 4.38 -15.69
CA SER A 253 -27.73 3.89 -15.61
C SER A 253 -27.83 2.60 -14.80
N ARG A 254 -26.75 1.81 -14.76
CA ARG A 254 -26.60 0.61 -13.95
C ARG A 254 -25.13 0.37 -13.63
N LEU A 255 -24.82 0.23 -12.35
CA LEU A 255 -23.49 -0.17 -11.86
C LEU A 255 -23.26 -1.67 -12.15
N SER A 256 -23.93 -2.54 -11.41
CA SER A 256 -23.86 -4.00 -11.55
C SER A 256 -25.12 -4.67 -11.01
N PHE A 257 -25.33 -5.94 -11.34
CA PHE A 257 -26.42 -6.74 -10.77
C PHE A 257 -26.08 -7.30 -9.39
N VAL A 258 -24.81 -7.63 -9.17
CA VAL A 258 -24.29 -8.08 -7.88
C VAL A 258 -23.54 -6.90 -7.25
N PRO A 259 -23.83 -6.52 -5.99
CA PRO A 259 -23.09 -5.46 -5.30
C PRO A 259 -21.58 -5.73 -5.32
N PRO A 260 -20.74 -4.77 -5.75
CA PRO A 260 -19.30 -4.96 -5.76
C PRO A 260 -18.74 -5.14 -4.34
N ILE A 261 -17.70 -5.96 -4.24
CA ILE A 261 -16.86 -6.04 -3.04
C ILE A 261 -15.91 -4.84 -3.05
N ARG A 262 -15.67 -4.24 -1.89
CA ARG A 262 -14.73 -3.13 -1.72
C ARG A 262 -13.33 -3.66 -1.46
N ALA A 263 -12.31 -2.98 -1.94
CA ALA A 263 -10.93 -3.29 -1.65
C ALA A 263 -10.15 -2.01 -1.34
N PHE A 264 -9.24 -2.11 -0.38
CA PHE A 264 -8.37 -1.00 0.00
C PHE A 264 -6.93 -1.46 0.05
N ALA A 265 -6.05 -0.79 -0.70
CA ALA A 265 -4.66 -1.17 -0.84
C ALA A 265 -3.73 -0.08 -0.32
N VAL A 266 -2.72 -0.47 0.45
CA VAL A 266 -1.65 0.40 0.92
C VAL A 266 -0.27 -0.25 0.75
N PRO A 267 0.78 0.51 0.46
CA PRO A 267 2.14 0.00 0.31
C PRO A 267 2.85 -0.22 1.66
N PHE A 268 2.18 0.12 2.76
CA PHE A 268 2.69 -0.01 4.13
C PHE A 268 2.23 -1.34 4.74
N PRO A 269 2.97 -1.92 5.70
CA PRO A 269 2.44 -2.98 6.54
C PRO A 269 1.49 -2.40 7.58
N ILE A 270 0.40 -3.12 7.86
CA ILE A 270 -0.56 -2.74 8.91
C ILE A 270 -0.45 -3.78 10.03
N SER A 271 0.41 -3.49 11.00
CA SER A 271 0.90 -4.48 11.95
C SER A 271 -0.04 -4.75 13.13
N ALA A 272 -0.91 -3.79 13.48
CA ALA A 272 -1.92 -4.00 14.50
C ALA A 272 -3.08 -4.86 13.99
N THR A 273 -3.23 -6.06 14.52
CA THR A 273 -4.29 -7.00 14.13
C THR A 273 -5.70 -6.40 14.29
N ALA A 274 -5.92 -5.66 15.39
CA ALA A 274 -7.20 -4.99 15.65
C ALA A 274 -7.46 -3.83 14.68
N VAL A 275 -6.44 -3.05 14.34
CA VAL A 275 -6.54 -1.97 13.34
C VAL A 275 -6.81 -2.57 11.96
N PHE A 276 -6.08 -3.61 11.58
CA PHE A 276 -6.28 -4.35 10.33
C PHE A 276 -7.72 -4.89 10.22
N SER A 277 -8.22 -5.50 11.29
CA SER A 277 -9.58 -6.06 11.33
C SER A 277 -10.63 -4.97 11.19
N SER A 278 -10.49 -3.88 11.94
CA SER A 278 -11.37 -2.71 11.84
C SER A 278 -11.37 -2.08 10.45
N LEU A 279 -10.23 -2.06 9.78
CA LEU A 279 -10.12 -1.58 8.40
C LEU A 279 -10.78 -2.54 7.42
N THR A 280 -10.61 -3.85 7.61
CA THR A 280 -11.25 -4.89 6.80
C THR A 280 -12.78 -4.80 6.90
N ASP A 281 -13.32 -4.57 8.09
CA ASP A 281 -14.76 -4.40 8.30
C ASP A 281 -15.33 -3.20 7.52
N ARG A 282 -14.57 -2.10 7.48
CA ARG A 282 -15.00 -0.84 6.85
C ARG A 282 -14.74 -0.80 5.35
N ALA A 283 -13.57 -1.25 4.90
CA ALA A 283 -13.10 -1.11 3.52
C ALA A 283 -13.20 -2.40 2.70
N GLY A 284 -13.58 -3.52 3.31
CA GLY A 284 -13.67 -4.82 2.65
C GLY A 284 -12.31 -5.52 2.53
N LEU A 285 -11.94 -5.96 1.33
CA LEU A 285 -10.67 -6.63 1.09
C LEU A 285 -9.49 -5.67 1.29
N THR A 286 -8.87 -5.71 2.47
CA THR A 286 -7.67 -4.93 2.77
C THR A 286 -6.40 -5.65 2.27
N LEU A 287 -5.56 -4.92 1.52
CA LEU A 287 -4.26 -5.35 1.04
C LEU A 287 -3.18 -4.38 1.55
N ASP A 288 -2.33 -4.86 2.43
CA ASP A 288 -1.13 -4.14 2.88
C ASP A 288 0.11 -4.71 2.16
N ARG A 289 1.30 -4.17 2.44
CA ARG A 289 2.56 -4.66 1.84
C ARG A 289 2.70 -6.18 1.94
N LEU A 290 2.33 -6.74 3.09
CA LEU A 290 2.53 -8.16 3.38
C LEU A 290 1.57 -9.02 2.58
N ARG A 291 0.28 -8.64 2.48
CA ARG A 291 -0.67 -9.36 1.63
C ARG A 291 -0.34 -9.25 0.14
N LEU A 292 0.07 -8.07 -0.33
CA LEU A 292 0.50 -7.88 -1.72
C LEU A 292 1.71 -8.76 -2.05
N THR A 293 2.71 -8.77 -1.18
CA THR A 293 3.89 -9.63 -1.33
C THR A 293 3.51 -11.10 -1.34
N ARG A 294 2.63 -11.53 -0.42
CA ARG A 294 2.18 -12.92 -0.35
C ARG A 294 1.41 -13.38 -1.59
N ILE A 295 0.62 -12.50 -2.19
CA ILE A 295 -0.11 -12.80 -3.43
C ILE A 295 0.88 -12.94 -4.59
N ALA A 296 1.82 -12.00 -4.71
CA ALA A 296 2.79 -11.95 -5.80
C ALA A 296 3.80 -13.11 -5.73
N GLU A 297 4.34 -13.40 -4.54
CA GLU A 297 5.35 -14.46 -4.34
C GLU A 297 4.76 -15.87 -4.27
N ASN A 298 3.43 -16.00 -4.30
CA ASN A 298 2.77 -17.29 -4.38
C ASN A 298 3.23 -18.05 -5.63
N ALA A 299 3.54 -19.34 -5.49
CA ALA A 299 4.03 -20.17 -6.60
C ALA A 299 3.16 -20.14 -7.85
N ASN A 300 1.84 -19.93 -7.72
CA ASN A 300 0.93 -19.85 -8.85
C ASN A 300 1.08 -18.56 -9.67
N HIS A 301 1.60 -17.48 -9.07
CA HIS A 301 1.63 -16.15 -9.68
C HIS A 301 3.04 -15.55 -9.78
N ARG A 302 4.03 -16.11 -9.08
CA ARG A 302 5.40 -15.58 -8.97
C ARG A 302 6.02 -15.27 -10.32
N ASP A 303 5.99 -16.21 -11.25
CA ASP A 303 6.59 -16.05 -12.58
C ASP A 303 5.87 -14.95 -13.37
N TYR A 304 4.54 -14.88 -13.25
CA TYR A 304 3.75 -13.80 -13.86
C TYR A 304 4.14 -12.43 -13.31
N PHE A 305 4.22 -12.26 -11.99
CA PHE A 305 4.56 -10.97 -11.39
C PHE A 305 6.00 -10.55 -11.71
N SER A 306 6.94 -11.49 -11.62
CA SER A 306 8.34 -11.24 -11.98
C SER A 306 8.48 -10.80 -13.43
N HIS A 307 7.78 -11.45 -14.36
CA HIS A 307 7.82 -11.12 -15.79
C HIS A 307 7.09 -9.81 -16.12
N THR A 308 5.87 -9.64 -15.60
CA THR A 308 4.97 -8.53 -15.96
C THR A 308 5.35 -7.23 -15.28
N HIS A 309 5.72 -7.29 -14.00
CA HIS A 309 5.96 -6.10 -13.17
C HIS A 309 7.43 -5.89 -12.82
N GLY A 310 8.24 -6.95 -12.72
CA GLY A 310 9.59 -6.88 -12.14
C GLY A 310 10.48 -5.78 -12.72
N ALA A 311 10.47 -5.58 -14.03
CA ALA A 311 11.25 -4.51 -14.66
C ALA A 311 10.79 -3.09 -14.27
N ALA A 312 9.48 -2.85 -14.13
CA ALA A 312 8.94 -1.56 -13.71
C ALA A 312 9.20 -1.32 -12.22
N LEU A 313 8.92 -2.33 -11.39
CA LEU A 313 9.14 -2.29 -9.94
C LEU A 313 10.61 -2.02 -9.60
N GLY A 314 11.53 -2.72 -10.26
CA GLY A 314 12.98 -2.52 -10.07
C GLY A 314 13.44 -1.12 -10.42
N ARG A 315 12.99 -0.57 -11.57
CA ARG A 315 13.32 0.82 -11.95
C ARG A 315 12.77 1.84 -10.94
N MET A 316 11.53 1.69 -10.51
CA MET A 316 10.89 2.60 -9.56
C MET A 316 11.52 2.54 -8.17
N THR A 317 11.89 1.33 -7.72
CA THR A 317 12.66 1.13 -6.48
C THR A 317 14.00 1.86 -6.56
N GLN A 318 14.69 1.74 -7.69
CA GLN A 318 16.00 2.39 -7.91
C GLN A 318 15.95 3.91 -7.82
N ILE A 319 14.85 4.55 -8.27
CA ILE A 319 14.65 6.01 -8.14
C ILE A 319 14.73 6.45 -6.68
N VAL A 320 14.13 5.68 -5.76
CA VAL A 320 14.14 6.01 -4.33
C VAL A 320 15.51 5.70 -3.71
N LEU A 321 16.12 4.58 -4.10
CA LEU A 321 17.46 4.22 -3.63
C LEU A 321 18.52 5.26 -3.99
N GLU A 322 18.44 5.85 -5.18
CA GLU A 322 19.36 6.90 -5.63
C GLU A 322 19.22 8.19 -4.82
N ALA A 323 18.03 8.50 -4.33
CA ALA A 323 17.80 9.68 -3.49
C ALA A 323 18.27 9.50 -2.03
N LYS A 324 18.49 8.26 -1.61
CA LYS A 324 18.91 7.88 -0.25
C LYS A 324 20.41 7.59 -0.12
N ARG A 325 21.14 7.55 -1.24
CA ARG A 325 22.61 7.40 -1.30
C ARG A 325 23.30 8.76 -1.25
#